data_AF-A0A919CFI5-F1
#
_entry.id   AF-A0A919CFI5-F1
#
_cell.length_a   1.000
_cell.length_b   1.000
_cell.length_c   1.000
_cell.angle_alpha   90.00
_cell.angle_beta   90.00
_cell.angle_gamma   90.00
#
_symmetry.space_group_name_H-M   'P 1'
#
loop_
_entity.id
_entity.type
_entity.pdbx_description
1 polymer ?
#
loop_
_entity_poly.entity_id
_entity_poly.type
_entity_poly.pdbx_seq_one_letter_code
_entity_poly.pdbx_strand_id
1 'polypeptide(L)'
;MQRRTFLIGTATGLALAAGPQLASAAPATSAATVDSLEALQAAIDRARPGSRIVLADGTYTVPTGRPLTIRNKRGTRHAPITIAARTPGGVVLNGEQSFVLQGSAHITLSGFSFRQRSTLDLPPDCSHIRLTRNDFQLADIEGLHWLMVRADDSEIDHNHFHGKSTLGIYLGIEGAGEAEMAQRVHVHRNHFSDHSFTGSNGGEPIRLGVSPRALSSAHAVVEYNLFERANGDPEAISVKSSDNTIRYNTVRDSVGGIVLRHGNRNRVEGNYLLNGTEGVRIYGDDHVIVNNHLAGLKGRALVIGSGSERDHLPGETPEARRGNDAPDRVLIAYNTLVNNQGTLSGESHRPHEPRDVTIADNLFVADTGELVAMANTVRFTWSGNLLWGAAPDGNIPAAGGTRIDPKLVPDRAGILRPAANSPAINAGTLRRPRITHDIDGQPRGRHRDVGADEYSRWTPRRGPLTRADVGPRAR
;
A
#
# COMPACT_ATOMS: atom_id res chain seq x y z
N MET A 1 -6.62 -22.29 78.34
CA MET A 1 -6.50 -23.77 78.39
C MET A 1 -6.12 -24.28 77.00
N GLN A 2 -5.23 -25.27 76.98
CA GLN A 2 -4.85 -26.16 75.88
C GLN A 2 -3.98 -25.62 74.72
N ARG A 3 -2.73 -26.10 74.74
CA ARG A 3 -1.75 -26.15 73.65
C ARG A 3 -2.31 -26.91 72.45
N ARG A 4 -2.00 -26.46 71.23
CA ARG A 4 -1.97 -27.35 70.04
C ARG A 4 -0.75 -27.05 69.17
N THR A 5 0.09 -28.08 69.12
CA THR A 5 1.27 -28.32 68.31
C THR A 5 0.88 -28.42 66.83
N PHE A 6 1.62 -27.75 65.94
CA PHE A 6 1.51 -27.93 64.49
C PHE A 6 2.45 -29.06 64.05
N LEU A 7 1.88 -30.13 63.49
CA LEU A 7 2.59 -31.19 62.77
C LEU A 7 2.75 -30.77 61.30
N ILE A 8 3.99 -30.78 60.81
CA ILE A 8 4.32 -30.64 59.40
C ILE A 8 4.15 -32.02 58.75
N GLY A 9 3.14 -32.16 57.89
CA GLY A 9 2.94 -33.34 57.05
C GLY A 9 3.50 -33.10 55.65
N THR A 10 4.52 -33.87 55.28
CA THR A 10 5.07 -33.97 53.93
C THR A 10 4.15 -34.81 53.04
N ALA A 11 3.62 -34.20 51.97
CA ALA A 11 2.95 -34.92 50.89
C ALA A 11 3.81 -34.86 49.62
N THR A 12 4.35 -36.02 49.24
CA THR A 12 5.04 -36.31 47.98
C THR A 12 4.06 -36.31 46.81
N GLY A 13 4.25 -35.38 45.85
CA GLY A 13 3.58 -35.39 44.55
C GLY A 13 4.60 -35.65 43.44
N LEU A 14 4.40 -36.73 42.68
CA LEU A 14 5.20 -37.13 41.52
C LEU A 14 5.17 -36.06 40.42
N ALA A 15 6.33 -35.52 40.06
CA ALA A 15 6.51 -34.71 38.86
C ALA A 15 6.66 -35.62 37.63
N LEU A 16 5.64 -35.67 36.78
CA LEU A 16 5.76 -36.20 35.41
C LEU A 16 6.52 -35.17 34.58
N ALA A 17 7.81 -35.45 34.33
CA ALA A 17 8.63 -34.68 33.40
C ALA A 17 8.10 -34.88 31.97
N ALA A 18 7.36 -33.90 31.46
CA ALA A 18 7.06 -33.79 30.03
C ALA A 18 8.35 -33.35 29.32
N GLY A 19 9.05 -34.30 28.70
CA GLY A 19 10.19 -34.01 27.85
C GLY A 19 9.78 -33.16 26.64
N PRO A 20 10.69 -32.33 26.09
CA PRO A 20 10.39 -31.53 24.91
C PRO A 20 10.08 -32.46 23.74
N GLN A 21 8.83 -32.44 23.27
CA GLN A 21 8.49 -32.99 21.96
C GLN A 21 9.23 -32.15 20.92
N LEU A 22 10.36 -32.68 20.45
CA LEU A 22 11.00 -32.24 19.21
C LEU A 22 9.93 -32.28 18.13
N ALA A 23 9.46 -31.11 17.71
CA ALA A 23 8.64 -30.98 16.51
C ALA A 23 9.50 -31.51 15.36
N SER A 24 9.17 -32.71 14.89
CA SER A 24 9.74 -33.30 13.69
C SER A 24 9.55 -32.31 12.56
N ALA A 25 10.64 -31.68 12.11
CA ALA A 25 10.65 -30.94 10.85
C ALA A 25 10.18 -31.90 9.76
N ALA A 26 9.04 -31.61 9.15
CA ALA A 26 8.57 -32.40 8.01
C ALA A 26 9.68 -32.40 6.95
N PRO A 27 10.05 -33.57 6.38
CA PRO A 27 11.07 -33.63 5.36
C PRO A 27 10.68 -32.72 4.20
N ALA A 28 11.61 -31.88 3.74
CA ALA A 28 11.42 -31.08 2.54
C ALA A 28 11.13 -32.03 1.37
N THR A 29 9.87 -32.08 0.92
CA THR A 29 9.47 -32.85 -0.25
C THR A 29 10.31 -32.38 -1.43
N SER A 30 11.10 -33.30 -2.01
CA SER A 30 11.92 -33.02 -3.20
C SER A 30 11.05 -32.39 -4.29
N ALA A 31 11.52 -31.31 -4.90
CA ALA A 31 10.76 -30.59 -5.92
C ALA A 31 10.45 -31.51 -7.11
N ALA A 32 9.17 -31.62 -7.47
CA ALA A 32 8.76 -32.29 -8.71
C ALA A 32 9.06 -31.35 -9.88
N THR A 33 10.09 -31.67 -10.66
CA THR A 33 10.42 -30.91 -11.86
C THR A 33 9.61 -31.45 -13.04
N VAL A 34 9.00 -30.55 -13.80
CA VAL A 34 8.17 -30.84 -14.98
C VAL A 34 8.62 -29.94 -16.14
N ASP A 35 8.38 -30.36 -17.37
CA ASP A 35 8.86 -29.68 -18.58
C ASP A 35 7.76 -29.42 -19.62
N SER A 36 6.51 -29.81 -19.34
CA SER A 36 5.33 -29.56 -20.18
C SER A 36 4.13 -29.06 -19.36
N LEU A 37 3.15 -28.44 -20.03
CA LEU A 37 1.90 -28.00 -19.38
C LEU A 37 1.07 -29.18 -18.88
N GLU A 38 1.05 -30.29 -19.61
CA GLU A 38 0.37 -31.53 -19.21
C GLU A 38 0.99 -32.11 -17.93
N ALA A 39 2.32 -32.17 -17.86
CA ALA A 39 3.03 -32.65 -16.68
C ALA A 39 2.83 -31.69 -15.49
N LEU A 40 2.83 -30.38 -15.74
CA LEU A 40 2.52 -29.37 -14.71
C LEU A 40 1.11 -29.54 -14.15
N GLN A 41 0.09 -29.67 -15.01
CA GLN A 41 -1.27 -29.89 -14.56
C GLN A 41 -1.40 -31.18 -13.76
N ALA A 42 -0.81 -32.28 -14.24
CA ALA A 42 -0.84 -33.57 -13.52
C ALA A 42 -0.13 -33.49 -12.16
N ALA A 43 0.93 -32.70 -12.04
CA ALA A 43 1.61 -32.45 -10.78
C ALA A 43 0.75 -31.61 -9.81
N ILE A 44 0.09 -30.56 -10.32
CA ILE A 44 -0.87 -29.75 -9.55
C ILE A 44 -2.00 -30.65 -9.02
N ASP A 45 -2.57 -31.50 -9.87
CA ASP A 45 -3.66 -32.42 -9.52
C ASP A 45 -3.28 -33.42 -8.42
N ARG A 46 -1.99 -33.77 -8.29
CA ARG A 46 -1.47 -34.65 -7.23
C ARG A 46 -0.92 -33.91 -6.02
N ALA A 47 -0.81 -32.58 -6.08
CA ALA A 47 -0.21 -31.78 -5.03
C ALA A 47 -0.93 -31.95 -3.67
N ARG A 48 -0.12 -32.08 -2.62
CA ARG A 48 -0.47 -32.13 -1.19
C ARG A 48 0.21 -30.97 -0.45
N PRO A 49 -0.20 -30.61 0.78
CA PRO A 49 0.53 -29.62 1.58
C PRO A 49 2.06 -29.82 1.54
N GLY A 50 2.81 -28.76 1.27
CA GLY A 50 4.28 -28.77 1.16
C GLY A 50 4.83 -29.20 -0.20
N SER A 51 3.96 -29.56 -1.17
CA SER A 51 4.42 -29.87 -2.53
C SER A 51 5.10 -28.66 -3.17
N ARG A 52 6.25 -28.89 -3.80
CA ARG A 52 6.94 -27.92 -4.65
C ARG A 52 7.02 -28.47 -6.07
N ILE A 53 6.39 -27.77 -7.01
CA ILE A 53 6.37 -28.12 -8.43
C ILE A 53 7.17 -27.05 -9.18
N VAL A 54 8.13 -27.47 -9.99
CA VAL A 54 9.03 -26.56 -10.71
C VAL A 54 8.91 -26.82 -12.20
N LEU A 55 8.38 -25.84 -12.95
CA LEU A 55 8.34 -25.89 -14.41
C LEU A 55 9.69 -25.44 -14.98
N ALA A 56 10.25 -26.24 -15.88
CA ALA A 56 11.48 -25.93 -16.59
C ALA A 56 11.36 -24.62 -17.38
N ASP A 57 12.47 -23.91 -17.55
CA ASP A 57 12.50 -22.67 -18.32
C ASP A 57 12.07 -22.94 -19.78
N GLY A 58 11.28 -22.02 -20.34
CA GLY A 58 10.68 -22.18 -21.66
C GLY A 58 9.49 -21.27 -21.88
N THR A 59 8.99 -21.28 -23.12
CA THR A 59 7.78 -20.55 -23.51
C THR A 59 6.66 -21.56 -23.71
N TYR A 60 5.55 -21.36 -23.00
CA TYR A 60 4.42 -22.27 -22.98
C TYR A 60 3.15 -21.56 -23.40
N THR A 61 2.58 -21.97 -24.53
CA THR A 61 1.27 -21.48 -24.98
C THR A 61 0.16 -22.29 -24.32
N VAL A 62 -0.55 -21.68 -23.38
CA VAL A 62 -1.71 -22.30 -22.72
C VAL A 62 -2.87 -22.38 -23.73
N PRO A 63 -3.39 -23.58 -24.04
CA PRO A 63 -4.46 -23.73 -25.02
C PRO A 63 -5.77 -23.09 -24.56
N THR A 64 -6.50 -22.48 -25.50
CA THR A 64 -7.85 -21.96 -25.26
C THR A 64 -8.76 -23.06 -24.70
N GLY A 65 -9.49 -22.77 -23.63
CA GLY A 65 -10.39 -23.73 -22.97
C GLY A 65 -9.71 -24.78 -22.10
N ARG A 66 -8.37 -24.77 -21.96
CA ARG A 66 -7.61 -25.69 -21.10
C ARG A 66 -6.60 -24.93 -20.21
N PRO A 67 -7.06 -24.06 -19.29
CA PRO A 67 -6.17 -23.35 -18.37
C PRO A 67 -5.49 -24.28 -17.36
N LEU A 68 -4.41 -23.81 -16.74
CA LEU A 68 -3.76 -24.48 -15.62
C LEU A 68 -4.65 -24.34 -14.37
N THR A 69 -5.34 -25.40 -13.99
CA THR A 69 -6.38 -25.33 -12.96
C THR A 69 -5.83 -25.77 -11.60
N ILE A 70 -5.99 -24.92 -10.58
CA ILE A 70 -5.69 -25.20 -9.18
C ILE A 70 -7.02 -25.29 -8.44
N ARG A 71 -7.54 -26.52 -8.35
CA ARG A 71 -8.88 -26.78 -7.79
C ARG A 71 -8.82 -27.61 -6.53
N ASN A 72 -9.50 -27.13 -5.48
CA ASN A 72 -9.62 -27.79 -4.19
C ASN A 72 -8.25 -28.15 -3.56
N LYS A 73 -7.24 -27.30 -3.76
CA LYS A 73 -5.90 -27.48 -3.21
C LYS A 73 -5.76 -26.70 -1.92
N ARG A 74 -5.47 -27.40 -0.83
CA ARG A 74 -5.34 -26.82 0.51
C ARG A 74 -3.95 -27.12 1.03
N GLY A 75 -3.04 -26.15 0.90
CA GLY A 75 -1.79 -26.14 1.66
C GLY A 75 -2.06 -25.73 3.12
N THR A 76 -0.99 -25.47 3.87
CA THR A 76 -1.08 -24.84 5.19
C THR A 76 -0.10 -23.68 5.29
N ARG A 77 -0.25 -22.83 6.32
CA ARG A 77 0.73 -21.77 6.63
C ARG A 77 2.18 -22.26 6.71
N HIS A 78 2.39 -23.48 7.22
CA HIS A 78 3.72 -24.08 7.39
C HIS A 78 4.14 -24.98 6.23
N ALA A 79 3.21 -25.35 5.35
CA ALA A 79 3.43 -26.22 4.20
C ALA A 79 2.56 -25.77 3.02
N PRO A 80 2.81 -24.58 2.43
CA PRO A 80 2.07 -24.13 1.26
C PRO A 80 2.36 -25.03 0.06
N ILE A 81 1.44 -25.07 -0.90
CA ILE A 81 1.70 -25.69 -2.21
C ILE A 81 2.37 -24.63 -3.08
N THR A 82 3.60 -24.88 -3.50
CA THR A 82 4.36 -23.95 -4.34
C THR A 82 4.42 -24.45 -5.78
N ILE A 83 3.99 -23.63 -6.71
CA ILE A 83 4.14 -23.82 -8.15
C ILE A 83 5.08 -22.71 -8.62
N ALA A 84 6.23 -23.08 -9.16
CA ALA A 84 7.29 -22.13 -9.47
C ALA A 84 7.89 -22.34 -10.86
N ALA A 85 8.32 -21.26 -11.49
CA ALA A 85 9.32 -21.32 -12.55
C ALA A 85 10.67 -21.79 -11.99
N ARG A 86 11.46 -22.49 -12.82
CA ARG A 86 12.83 -22.88 -12.46
C ARG A 86 13.70 -21.66 -12.18
N THR A 87 13.70 -20.71 -13.11
CA THR A 87 14.37 -19.41 -12.96
C THR A 87 13.31 -18.30 -12.93
N PRO A 88 13.36 -17.31 -12.02
CA PRO A 88 12.45 -16.16 -12.08
C PRO A 88 12.51 -15.45 -13.44
N GLY A 89 11.37 -15.43 -14.14
CA GLY A 89 11.21 -14.92 -15.50
C GLY A 89 11.60 -15.90 -16.62
N GLY A 90 12.07 -17.10 -16.28
CA GLY A 90 12.50 -18.13 -17.24
C GLY A 90 11.35 -18.93 -17.85
N VAL A 91 10.18 -18.91 -17.21
CA VAL A 91 8.95 -19.54 -17.74
C VAL A 91 8.00 -18.45 -18.23
N VAL A 92 7.85 -18.36 -19.55
CA VAL A 92 6.89 -17.46 -20.19
C VAL A 92 5.62 -18.23 -20.46
N LEU A 93 4.50 -17.73 -19.95
CA LEU A 93 3.19 -18.29 -20.16
C LEU A 93 2.38 -17.36 -21.08
N ASN A 94 1.93 -17.89 -22.22
CA ASN A 94 1.22 -17.17 -23.28
C ASN A 94 -0.16 -17.80 -23.50
N GLY A 95 -0.95 -17.25 -24.42
CA GLY A 95 -2.26 -17.79 -24.80
C GLY A 95 -3.40 -16.99 -24.17
N GLU A 96 -4.59 -17.58 -24.15
CA GLU A 96 -5.78 -16.86 -23.69
C GLU A 96 -5.78 -16.70 -22.16
N GLN A 97 -5.60 -17.80 -21.42
CA GLN A 97 -5.66 -17.84 -19.95
C GLN A 97 -4.40 -18.49 -19.36
N SER A 98 -4.16 -18.30 -18.05
CA SER A 98 -3.05 -18.94 -17.33
C SER A 98 -3.56 -19.90 -16.26
N PHE A 99 -3.45 -19.49 -14.99
CA PHE A 99 -3.94 -20.22 -13.85
C PHE A 99 -5.39 -19.84 -13.59
N VAL A 100 -6.20 -20.84 -13.27
CA VAL A 100 -7.56 -20.66 -12.74
C VAL A 100 -7.60 -21.32 -11.37
N LEU A 101 -7.89 -20.54 -10.33
CA LEU A 101 -7.99 -21.01 -8.96
C LEU A 101 -9.45 -21.26 -8.60
N GLN A 102 -9.72 -22.31 -7.82
CA GLN A 102 -11.05 -22.67 -7.32
C GLN A 102 -10.92 -23.36 -5.96
N GLY A 103 -11.66 -22.88 -4.95
CA GLY A 103 -11.77 -23.51 -3.63
C GLY A 103 -10.42 -23.84 -2.95
N SER A 104 -9.38 -23.03 -3.19
CA SER A 104 -7.99 -23.36 -2.84
C SER A 104 -7.39 -22.40 -1.81
N ALA A 105 -6.48 -22.89 -0.98
CA ALA A 105 -5.83 -22.09 0.05
C ALA A 105 -4.36 -22.42 0.23
N HIS A 106 -3.57 -21.43 0.67
CA HIS A 106 -2.12 -21.54 0.91
C HIS A 106 -1.36 -22.03 -0.34
N ILE A 107 -1.55 -21.30 -1.44
CA ILE A 107 -0.92 -21.54 -2.74
C ILE A 107 0.11 -20.45 -2.99
N THR A 108 1.28 -20.80 -3.52
CA THR A 108 2.28 -19.83 -3.98
C THR A 108 2.55 -20.03 -5.46
N LEU A 109 2.34 -18.98 -6.27
CA LEU A 109 2.78 -18.91 -7.67
C LEU A 109 4.01 -18.02 -7.76
N SER A 110 5.12 -18.59 -8.22
CA SER A 110 6.41 -17.91 -8.16
C SER A 110 7.21 -17.92 -9.46
N GLY A 111 7.74 -16.76 -9.85
CA GLY A 111 8.78 -16.69 -10.87
C GLY A 111 8.28 -16.71 -12.32
N PHE A 112 6.98 -16.64 -12.58
CA PHE A 112 6.44 -16.71 -13.94
C PHE A 112 6.48 -15.38 -14.66
N SER A 113 6.62 -15.41 -15.99
CA SER A 113 6.34 -14.29 -16.88
C SER A 113 4.97 -14.47 -17.53
N PHE A 114 4.01 -13.66 -17.13
CA PHE A 114 2.62 -13.70 -17.61
C PHE A 114 2.47 -12.81 -18.84
N ARG A 115 2.01 -13.38 -19.96
CA ARG A 115 1.78 -12.74 -21.27
C ARG A 115 0.39 -13.03 -21.85
N GLN A 116 -0.53 -13.47 -21.00
CA GLN A 116 -1.87 -13.91 -21.41
C GLN A 116 -2.79 -12.75 -21.78
N ARG A 117 -3.95 -13.10 -22.32
CA ARG A 117 -4.96 -12.17 -22.83
C ARG A 117 -6.16 -11.99 -21.90
N SER A 118 -6.22 -12.74 -20.81
CA SER A 118 -7.26 -12.64 -19.78
C SER A 118 -6.69 -12.21 -18.43
N THR A 119 -7.54 -11.59 -17.61
CA THR A 119 -7.25 -11.26 -16.20
C THR A 119 -6.86 -12.52 -15.41
N LEU A 120 -5.83 -12.42 -14.58
CA LEU A 120 -5.55 -13.39 -13.53
C LEU A 120 -6.43 -13.06 -12.32
N ASP A 121 -7.25 -14.02 -11.92
CA ASP A 121 -8.23 -13.86 -10.85
C ASP A 121 -7.88 -14.69 -9.62
N LEU A 122 -7.88 -14.08 -8.44
CA LEU A 122 -7.84 -14.77 -7.15
C LEU A 122 -9.25 -14.72 -6.55
N PRO A 123 -10.10 -15.74 -6.77
CA PRO A 123 -11.53 -15.66 -6.46
C PRO A 123 -11.83 -15.72 -4.95
N PRO A 124 -13.03 -15.28 -4.52
CA PRO A 124 -13.38 -15.18 -3.10
C PRO A 124 -13.55 -16.52 -2.37
N ASP A 125 -13.64 -17.64 -3.10
CA ASP A 125 -13.64 -18.99 -2.51
C ASP A 125 -12.21 -19.51 -2.23
N CYS A 126 -11.19 -18.70 -2.51
CA CYS A 126 -9.80 -18.95 -2.19
C CYS A 126 -9.30 -18.06 -1.04
N SER A 127 -8.18 -18.43 -0.41
CA SER A 127 -7.52 -17.58 0.59
C SER A 127 -6.03 -17.88 0.72
N HIS A 128 -5.25 -16.97 1.31
CA HIS A 128 -3.82 -17.16 1.52
C HIS A 128 -3.06 -17.50 0.23
N ILE A 129 -3.40 -16.81 -0.86
CA ILE A 129 -2.74 -16.99 -2.15
C ILE A 129 -1.59 -15.99 -2.24
N ARG A 130 -0.39 -16.49 -2.55
CA ARG A 130 0.80 -15.67 -2.73
C ARG A 130 1.24 -15.64 -4.18
N LEU A 131 1.31 -14.44 -4.76
CA LEU A 131 1.94 -14.22 -6.07
C LEU A 131 3.26 -13.51 -5.84
N THR A 132 4.37 -14.22 -6.06
CA THR A 132 5.70 -13.68 -5.76
C THR A 132 6.70 -13.78 -6.90
N ARG A 133 7.53 -12.75 -7.09
CA ARG A 133 8.62 -12.76 -8.08
C ARG A 133 8.17 -12.99 -9.53
N ASN A 134 6.95 -12.57 -9.87
CA ASN A 134 6.43 -12.71 -11.22
C ASN A 134 6.62 -11.43 -12.03
N ASP A 135 6.64 -11.59 -13.34
CA ASP A 135 6.70 -10.50 -14.30
C ASP A 135 5.39 -10.47 -15.10
N PHE A 136 4.60 -9.41 -14.90
CA PHE A 136 3.32 -9.19 -15.54
C PHE A 136 3.48 -8.20 -16.69
N GLN A 137 3.21 -8.68 -17.89
CA GLN A 137 3.05 -7.89 -19.10
C GLN A 137 1.97 -8.57 -19.95
N LEU A 138 0.74 -8.60 -19.43
CA LEU A 138 -0.38 -9.19 -20.16
C LEU A 138 -0.62 -8.43 -21.46
N ALA A 139 -1.39 -9.04 -22.36
CA ALA A 139 -1.74 -8.42 -23.62
C ALA A 139 -2.37 -7.04 -23.39
N ASP A 140 -1.94 -6.07 -24.21
CA ASP A 140 -2.40 -4.69 -24.11
C ASP A 140 -3.77 -4.57 -24.78
N ILE A 141 -4.81 -4.99 -24.05
CA ILE A 141 -6.21 -5.03 -24.48
C ILE A 141 -6.97 -4.00 -23.66
N GLU A 142 -7.76 -3.17 -24.36
CA GLU A 142 -8.60 -2.15 -23.74
C GLU A 142 -9.59 -2.77 -22.74
N GLY A 143 -9.62 -2.21 -21.52
CA GLY A 143 -10.47 -2.67 -20.42
C GLY A 143 -9.88 -3.84 -19.62
N LEU A 144 -8.79 -4.46 -20.07
CA LEU A 144 -8.22 -5.61 -19.38
C LEU A 144 -7.53 -5.20 -18.08
N HIS A 145 -8.09 -5.63 -16.95
CA HIS A 145 -7.42 -5.62 -15.66
C HIS A 145 -6.43 -6.79 -15.59
N TRP A 146 -5.21 -6.59 -15.08
CA TRP A 146 -4.21 -7.66 -15.12
C TRP A 146 -4.35 -8.67 -13.99
N LEU A 147 -4.46 -8.19 -12.75
CA LEU A 147 -4.64 -9.01 -11.58
C LEU A 147 -5.82 -8.50 -10.75
N MET A 148 -6.78 -9.37 -10.48
CA MET A 148 -7.90 -9.09 -9.58
C MET A 148 -7.81 -10.01 -8.36
N VAL A 149 -7.71 -9.40 -7.17
CA VAL A 149 -7.66 -10.10 -5.89
C VAL A 149 -9.01 -9.98 -5.20
N ARG A 150 -9.70 -11.10 -5.01
CA ARG A 150 -10.93 -11.25 -4.21
C ARG A 150 -10.77 -12.23 -3.04
N ALA A 151 -9.65 -12.94 -2.99
CA ALA A 151 -9.29 -13.89 -1.96
C ALA A 151 -8.69 -13.19 -0.73
N ASP A 152 -9.21 -13.51 0.45
CA ASP A 152 -8.69 -13.04 1.74
C ASP A 152 -7.25 -13.50 1.99
N ASP A 153 -6.52 -12.72 2.80
CA ASP A 153 -5.16 -13.03 3.26
C ASP A 153 -4.15 -13.27 2.13
N SER A 154 -4.42 -12.71 0.95
CA SER A 154 -3.54 -12.83 -0.22
C SER A 154 -2.31 -11.91 -0.09
N GLU A 155 -1.17 -12.41 -0.55
CA GLU A 155 0.12 -11.68 -0.55
C GLU A 155 0.60 -11.48 -1.98
N ILE A 156 0.73 -10.23 -2.41
CA ILE A 156 1.22 -9.87 -3.73
C ILE A 156 2.55 -9.18 -3.55
N ASP A 157 3.65 -9.90 -3.81
CA ASP A 157 4.98 -9.40 -3.46
C ASP A 157 6.07 -9.60 -4.50
N HIS A 158 7.05 -8.69 -4.55
CA HIS A 158 8.20 -8.80 -5.45
C HIS A 158 7.83 -9.00 -6.93
N ASN A 159 6.66 -8.56 -7.38
CA ASN A 159 6.29 -8.66 -8.79
C ASN A 159 6.70 -7.41 -9.57
N HIS A 160 6.76 -7.52 -10.90
CA HIS A 160 6.91 -6.37 -11.79
C HIS A 160 5.71 -6.29 -12.71
N PHE A 161 4.93 -5.21 -12.63
CA PHE A 161 3.84 -4.89 -13.55
C PHE A 161 4.29 -3.74 -14.44
N HIS A 162 4.33 -3.92 -15.76
CA HIS A 162 4.88 -2.89 -16.64
C HIS A 162 4.36 -2.87 -18.07
N GLY A 163 4.37 -1.69 -18.67
CA GLY A 163 4.20 -1.53 -20.12
C GLY A 163 2.75 -1.60 -20.60
N LYS A 164 1.75 -1.36 -19.74
CA LYS A 164 0.36 -1.21 -20.20
C LYS A 164 0.14 0.18 -20.79
N SER A 165 -0.51 0.26 -21.94
CA SER A 165 -0.87 1.55 -22.57
C SER A 165 -2.36 1.73 -22.83
N THR A 166 -3.14 0.69 -22.57
CA THR A 166 -4.61 0.66 -22.73
C THR A 166 -5.35 0.90 -21.40
N LEU A 167 -6.66 1.20 -21.49
CA LEU A 167 -7.58 1.22 -20.35
C LEU A 167 -7.48 -0.08 -19.53
N GLY A 168 -7.60 0.03 -18.21
CA GLY A 168 -7.57 -1.07 -17.25
C GLY A 168 -6.46 -0.90 -16.22
N ILE A 169 -6.61 -1.57 -15.08
CA ILE A 169 -5.68 -1.46 -13.96
C ILE A 169 -4.64 -2.59 -13.95
N TYR A 170 -3.49 -2.36 -13.33
CA TYR A 170 -2.55 -3.46 -13.06
C TYR A 170 -3.10 -4.39 -11.96
N LEU A 171 -3.45 -3.82 -10.80
CA LEU A 171 -3.88 -4.58 -9.63
C LEU A 171 -5.17 -4.01 -9.04
N GLY A 172 -6.24 -4.79 -9.14
CA GLY A 172 -7.50 -4.54 -8.43
C GLY A 172 -7.64 -5.41 -7.20
N ILE A 173 -8.11 -4.84 -6.10
CA ILE A 173 -8.47 -5.57 -4.89
C ILE A 173 -9.93 -5.28 -4.60
N GLU A 174 -10.72 -6.34 -4.54
CA GLU A 174 -12.16 -6.33 -4.27
C GLU A 174 -12.49 -7.50 -3.36
N GLY A 175 -13.76 -7.76 -3.04
CA GLY A 175 -14.20 -8.94 -2.30
C GLY A 175 -15.26 -9.73 -3.06
N ALA A 176 -15.96 -10.60 -2.34
CA ALA A 176 -17.13 -11.28 -2.88
C ALA A 176 -18.26 -10.28 -3.21
N GLY A 177 -19.14 -10.69 -4.13
CA GLY A 177 -20.29 -9.89 -4.55
C GLY A 177 -19.92 -8.48 -5.00
N GLU A 178 -20.80 -7.51 -4.75
CA GLU A 178 -20.64 -6.12 -5.20
C GLU A 178 -20.22 -5.15 -4.08
N ALA A 179 -20.36 -5.56 -2.81
CA ALA A 179 -20.21 -4.67 -1.65
C ALA A 179 -19.04 -5.04 -0.71
N GLU A 180 -18.53 -6.27 -0.73
CA GLU A 180 -17.51 -6.71 0.23
C GLU A 180 -16.07 -6.40 -0.20
N MET A 181 -15.11 -6.52 0.69
CA MET A 181 -13.68 -6.39 0.37
C MET A 181 -12.94 -7.66 0.80
N ALA A 182 -11.97 -8.11 0.00
CA ALA A 182 -11.00 -9.08 0.46
C ALA A 182 -10.25 -8.51 1.68
N GLN A 183 -10.14 -9.32 2.71
CA GLN A 183 -9.57 -8.93 4.00
C GLN A 183 -8.07 -9.16 4.03
N ARG A 184 -7.33 -8.22 4.64
CA ARG A 184 -5.91 -8.36 5.01
C ARG A 184 -5.00 -8.68 3.82
N VAL A 185 -5.34 -8.20 2.62
CA VAL A 185 -4.46 -8.30 1.45
C VAL A 185 -3.19 -7.49 1.69
N HIS A 186 -2.03 -8.12 1.46
CA HIS A 186 -0.72 -7.49 1.65
C HIS A 186 -0.01 -7.33 0.32
N VAL A 187 0.17 -6.08 -0.12
CA VAL A 187 0.85 -5.74 -1.37
C VAL A 187 2.18 -5.09 -1.04
N HIS A 188 3.30 -5.79 -1.28
CA HIS A 188 4.60 -5.24 -0.93
C HIS A 188 5.75 -5.55 -1.87
N ARG A 189 6.72 -4.63 -1.96
CA ARG A 189 7.93 -4.79 -2.77
C ARG A 189 7.66 -5.05 -4.26
N ASN A 190 6.52 -4.62 -4.77
CA ASN A 190 6.24 -4.69 -6.21
C ASN A 190 6.81 -3.46 -6.92
N HIS A 191 7.18 -3.65 -8.19
CA HIS A 191 7.56 -2.60 -9.11
C HIS A 191 6.41 -2.39 -10.10
N PHE A 192 5.84 -1.19 -10.13
CA PHE A 192 4.85 -0.76 -11.12
C PHE A 192 5.53 0.27 -12.01
N SER A 193 5.72 -0.02 -13.29
CA SER A 193 6.42 0.91 -14.16
C SER A 193 5.79 1.10 -15.53
N ASP A 194 6.15 2.22 -16.16
CA ASP A 194 5.92 2.44 -17.60
C ASP A 194 4.45 2.22 -18.01
N HIS A 195 3.53 2.76 -17.21
CA HIS A 195 2.11 2.79 -17.57
C HIS A 195 1.85 4.08 -18.34
N SER A 196 1.28 4.00 -19.54
CA SER A 196 1.09 5.17 -20.41
C SER A 196 -0.28 5.12 -21.06
N PHE A 197 -1.31 5.51 -20.32
CA PHE A 197 -2.68 5.60 -20.81
C PHE A 197 -3.08 7.07 -20.90
N THR A 198 -3.60 7.49 -22.07
CA THR A 198 -3.97 8.90 -22.34
C THR A 198 -5.42 9.21 -22.01
N GLY A 199 -6.20 8.21 -21.60
CA GLY A 199 -7.58 8.44 -21.16
C GLY A 199 -7.64 9.12 -19.79
N SER A 200 -8.85 9.51 -19.39
CA SER A 200 -9.07 10.32 -18.19
C SER A 200 -9.36 9.51 -16.92
N ASN A 201 -9.63 8.21 -17.02
CA ASN A 201 -10.01 7.35 -15.90
C ASN A 201 -9.78 5.87 -16.23
N GLY A 202 -9.42 5.07 -15.23
CA GLY A 202 -9.38 3.61 -15.31
C GLY A 202 -8.01 3.04 -15.66
N GLY A 203 -6.95 3.83 -15.55
CA GLY A 203 -5.56 3.44 -15.74
C GLY A 203 -4.78 3.36 -14.42
N GLU A 204 -5.47 3.05 -13.30
CA GLU A 204 -4.81 3.02 -11.99
C GLU A 204 -3.83 1.83 -11.89
N PRO A 205 -2.56 2.02 -11.49
CA PRO A 205 -1.68 0.92 -11.12
C PRO A 205 -2.28 0.05 -10.01
N ILE A 206 -2.79 0.66 -8.93
CA ILE A 206 -3.53 -0.05 -7.88
C ILE A 206 -4.89 0.59 -7.69
N ARG A 207 -5.95 -0.23 -7.70
CA ARG A 207 -7.29 0.15 -7.26
C ARG A 207 -7.76 -0.75 -6.12
N LEU A 208 -7.94 -0.17 -4.95
CA LEU A 208 -8.32 -0.86 -3.71
C LEU A 208 -9.81 -0.61 -3.41
N GLY A 209 -10.66 -1.40 -4.05
CA GLY A 209 -12.11 -1.31 -4.00
C GLY A 209 -12.71 -0.54 -5.18
N VAL A 210 -14.02 -0.30 -5.09
CA VAL A 210 -14.81 0.53 -6.01
C VAL A 210 -15.86 1.28 -5.19
N SER A 211 -16.53 2.28 -5.76
CA SER A 211 -17.41 3.16 -4.99
C SER A 211 -18.49 2.43 -4.15
N PRO A 212 -19.15 1.35 -4.61
CA PRO A 212 -20.09 0.59 -3.76
C PRO A 212 -19.48 -0.02 -2.49
N ARG A 213 -18.17 -0.28 -2.51
CA ARG A 213 -17.40 -0.92 -1.44
C ARG A 213 -16.74 0.09 -0.50
N ALA A 214 -17.01 1.39 -0.66
CA ALA A 214 -16.35 2.47 0.10
C ALA A 214 -16.38 2.25 1.62
N LEU A 215 -17.53 1.88 2.18
CA LEU A 215 -17.71 1.69 3.61
C LEU A 215 -17.19 0.35 4.14
N SER A 216 -16.80 -0.57 3.25
CA SER A 216 -16.30 -1.89 3.63
C SER A 216 -14.84 -1.81 4.03
N SER A 217 -14.54 -2.27 5.25
CA SER A 217 -13.18 -2.41 5.74
C SER A 217 -12.45 -3.51 4.99
N ALA A 218 -11.28 -3.24 4.43
CA ALA A 218 -10.44 -4.27 3.80
C ALA A 218 -9.23 -4.65 4.67
N HIS A 219 -8.80 -3.75 5.56
CA HIS A 219 -7.58 -3.93 6.36
C HIS A 219 -6.35 -4.26 5.49
N ALA A 220 -6.34 -3.78 4.25
CA ALA A 220 -5.24 -4.05 3.32
C ALA A 220 -4.02 -3.21 3.69
N VAL A 221 -2.85 -3.77 3.43
CA VAL A 221 -1.57 -3.09 3.62
C VAL A 221 -0.87 -3.00 2.27
N VAL A 222 -0.65 -1.77 1.80
CA VAL A 222 0.12 -1.46 0.59
C VAL A 222 1.42 -0.78 1.01
N GLU A 223 2.53 -1.53 0.99
CA GLU A 223 3.80 -1.00 1.50
C GLU A 223 5.06 -1.39 0.73
N TYR A 224 6.08 -0.54 0.79
CA TYR A 224 7.36 -0.77 0.11
C TYR A 224 7.23 -1.05 -1.40
N ASN A 225 6.24 -0.47 -2.09
CA ASN A 225 6.12 -0.59 -3.54
C ASN A 225 6.72 0.63 -4.24
N LEU A 226 7.30 0.40 -5.42
CA LEU A 226 7.88 1.44 -6.27
C LEU A 226 7.01 1.65 -7.52
N PHE A 227 6.63 2.89 -7.75
CA PHE A 227 5.91 3.34 -8.95
C PHE A 227 6.84 4.28 -9.73
N GLU A 228 7.22 3.91 -10.95
CA GLU A 228 8.12 4.71 -11.81
C GLU A 228 7.52 4.92 -13.20
N ARG A 229 7.27 6.17 -13.60
CA ARG A 229 6.57 6.49 -14.85
C ARG A 229 5.23 5.74 -14.94
N ALA A 230 4.53 5.65 -13.82
CA ALA A 230 3.19 5.08 -13.73
C ALA A 230 2.16 6.17 -14.10
N ASN A 231 2.03 6.43 -15.40
CA ASN A 231 1.34 7.59 -15.96
C ASN A 231 -0.03 7.26 -16.57
N GLY A 232 -0.66 6.16 -16.17
CA GLY A 232 -1.95 5.78 -16.72
C GLY A 232 -3.15 6.53 -16.13
N ASP A 233 -3.01 7.08 -14.93
CA ASP A 233 -4.09 7.77 -14.24
C ASP A 233 -3.50 8.76 -13.22
N PRO A 234 -4.18 9.89 -12.91
CA PRO A 234 -3.82 10.72 -11.76
C PRO A 234 -3.86 9.98 -10.41
N GLU A 235 -4.45 8.78 -10.33
CA GLU A 235 -4.50 7.92 -9.15
C GLU A 235 -3.52 6.73 -9.31
N ALA A 236 -2.26 6.89 -8.88
CA ALA A 236 -1.30 5.77 -8.85
C ALA A 236 -1.75 4.67 -7.87
N ILE A 237 -2.28 5.09 -6.71
CA ILE A 237 -2.99 4.24 -5.75
C ILE A 237 -4.35 4.89 -5.51
N SER A 238 -5.40 4.25 -6.00
CA SER A 238 -6.80 4.67 -5.80
C SER A 238 -7.45 3.83 -4.70
N VAL A 239 -7.73 4.43 -3.55
CA VAL A 239 -8.37 3.78 -2.41
C VAL A 239 -9.86 4.09 -2.42
N LYS A 240 -10.67 3.04 -2.52
CA LYS A 240 -12.14 3.10 -2.63
C LYS A 240 -12.77 2.12 -1.63
N SER A 241 -12.19 2.04 -0.44
CA SER A 241 -12.58 1.18 0.68
C SER A 241 -12.04 1.75 2.00
N SER A 242 -12.39 1.14 3.13
CA SER A 242 -12.06 1.66 4.47
C SER A 242 -10.96 0.86 5.20
N ASP A 243 -10.39 1.49 6.23
CA ASP A 243 -9.50 0.88 7.22
C ASP A 243 -8.19 0.29 6.65
N ASN A 244 -7.66 0.90 5.58
CA ASN A 244 -6.44 0.48 4.90
C ASN A 244 -5.19 1.22 5.40
N THR A 245 -4.02 0.60 5.20
CA THR A 245 -2.72 1.22 5.45
C THR A 245 -1.89 1.30 4.17
N ILE A 246 -1.50 2.51 3.78
CA ILE A 246 -0.70 2.80 2.60
C ILE A 246 0.59 3.47 3.09
N ARG A 247 1.70 2.73 3.13
CA ARG A 247 2.92 3.22 3.78
C ARG A 247 4.23 2.86 3.11
N TYR A 248 5.23 3.72 3.26
CA TYR A 248 6.61 3.44 2.80
C TYR A 248 6.72 3.12 1.31
N ASN A 249 5.76 3.56 0.49
CA ASN A 249 5.83 3.45 -0.96
C ASN A 249 6.65 4.60 -1.53
N THR A 250 7.20 4.41 -2.73
CA THR A 250 7.84 5.47 -3.50
C THR A 250 7.14 5.62 -4.83
N VAL A 251 6.59 6.80 -5.10
CA VAL A 251 6.05 7.19 -6.39
C VAL A 251 7.01 8.22 -6.98
N ARG A 252 7.59 7.92 -8.13
CA ARG A 252 8.62 8.75 -8.75
C ARG A 252 8.34 8.96 -10.22
N ASP A 253 8.59 10.18 -10.70
CA ASP A 253 8.47 10.55 -12.12
C ASP A 253 7.13 10.09 -12.74
N SER A 254 6.06 10.15 -11.93
CA SER A 254 4.75 9.63 -12.27
C SER A 254 3.70 10.73 -12.29
N VAL A 255 2.71 10.61 -13.16
CA VAL A 255 1.54 11.50 -13.18
C VAL A 255 0.72 11.28 -11.91
N GLY A 256 0.46 10.03 -11.57
CA GLY A 256 -0.45 9.69 -10.48
C GLY A 256 0.16 9.80 -9.09
N GLY A 257 -0.71 10.03 -8.12
CA GLY A 257 -0.39 10.10 -6.68
C GLY A 257 -1.18 9.09 -5.84
N ILE A 258 -1.29 9.33 -4.54
CA ILE A 258 -2.11 8.51 -3.63
C ILE A 258 -3.44 9.21 -3.40
N VAL A 259 -4.54 8.57 -3.80
CA VAL A 259 -5.88 9.16 -3.69
C VAL A 259 -6.77 8.30 -2.80
N LEU A 260 -7.17 8.87 -1.67
CA LEU A 260 -8.26 8.35 -0.85
C LEU A 260 -9.56 8.83 -1.49
N ARG A 261 -10.03 8.05 -2.47
CA ARG A 261 -11.08 8.45 -3.42
C ARG A 261 -12.47 8.21 -2.86
N HIS A 262 -12.64 7.13 -2.10
CA HIS A 262 -13.83 6.81 -1.29
C HIS A 262 -13.42 5.98 -0.06
N GLY A 263 -14.30 5.95 0.95
CA GLY A 263 -14.12 5.17 2.16
C GLY A 263 -13.38 5.95 3.24
N ASN A 264 -13.35 5.40 4.46
CA ASN A 264 -13.03 6.10 5.69
C ASN A 264 -11.89 5.40 6.46
N ARG A 265 -11.30 6.09 7.44
CA ARG A 265 -10.31 5.53 8.40
C ARG A 265 -9.05 4.92 7.76
N ASN A 266 -8.64 5.45 6.61
CA ASN A 266 -7.41 5.05 5.94
C ASN A 266 -6.19 5.78 6.52
N ARG A 267 -5.05 5.10 6.55
CA ARG A 267 -3.76 5.66 6.99
C ARG A 267 -2.77 5.75 5.83
N VAL A 268 -2.28 6.94 5.55
CA VAL A 268 -1.22 7.21 4.55
C VAL A 268 0.02 7.70 5.28
N GLU A 269 1.04 6.85 5.36
CA GLU A 269 2.20 7.07 6.23
C GLU A 269 3.55 6.88 5.55
N GLY A 270 4.46 7.85 5.68
CA GLY A 270 5.86 7.60 5.36
C GLY A 270 6.13 7.34 3.88
N ASN A 271 5.28 7.84 2.97
CA ASN A 271 5.45 7.65 1.54
C ASN A 271 6.33 8.76 0.95
N TYR A 272 7.09 8.43 -0.09
CA TYR A 272 7.87 9.37 -0.90
C TYR A 272 7.16 9.58 -2.24
N LEU A 273 6.76 10.82 -2.54
CA LEU A 273 6.23 11.19 -3.86
C LEU A 273 7.15 12.25 -4.45
N LEU A 274 7.87 11.89 -5.53
CA LEU A 274 9.06 12.60 -5.98
C LEU A 274 8.99 12.92 -7.48
N ASN A 275 9.20 14.19 -7.85
CA ASN A 275 9.39 14.65 -9.23
C ASN A 275 8.25 14.27 -10.21
N GLY A 276 7.04 14.04 -9.67
CA GLY A 276 5.85 13.68 -10.41
C GLY A 276 4.90 14.87 -10.64
N THR A 277 3.63 14.55 -10.84
CA THR A 277 2.56 15.56 -10.99
C THR A 277 1.70 15.63 -9.73
N GLU A 278 0.96 14.57 -9.42
CA GLU A 278 0.02 14.56 -8.30
C GLU A 278 0.66 14.01 -7.02
N GLY A 279 0.24 14.55 -5.87
CA GLY A 279 0.68 14.09 -4.56
C GLY A 279 -0.36 13.22 -3.84
N VAL A 280 -0.81 13.66 -2.67
CA VAL A 280 -1.87 12.99 -1.89
C VAL A 280 -3.17 13.76 -2.04
N ARG A 281 -4.28 13.07 -2.33
CA ARG A 281 -5.63 13.67 -2.37
C ARG A 281 -6.58 12.89 -1.48
N ILE A 282 -7.39 13.59 -0.70
CA ILE A 282 -8.27 12.96 0.29
C ILE A 282 -9.74 13.37 0.14
N TYR A 283 -10.62 12.39 0.32
CA TYR A 283 -12.06 12.45 0.50
C TYR A 283 -12.43 11.49 1.62
N GLY A 284 -13.58 11.68 2.28
CA GLY A 284 -13.99 10.82 3.39
C GLY A 284 -13.25 11.06 4.71
N ASP A 285 -13.58 10.23 5.69
CA ASP A 285 -13.46 10.60 7.10
C ASP A 285 -12.34 9.90 7.84
N ASP A 286 -11.95 10.49 8.97
CA ASP A 286 -11.14 9.88 10.03
C ASP A 286 -9.77 9.35 9.52
N HIS A 287 -9.25 9.97 8.46
CA HIS A 287 -7.99 9.61 7.86
C HIS A 287 -6.79 10.09 8.68
N VAL A 288 -5.67 9.38 8.54
CA VAL A 288 -4.40 9.80 9.13
C VAL A 288 -3.31 9.88 8.06
N ILE A 289 -2.86 11.10 7.78
CA ILE A 289 -1.87 11.42 6.74
C ILE A 289 -0.61 11.98 7.41
N VAL A 290 0.41 11.12 7.61
CA VAL A 290 1.56 11.47 8.44
C VAL A 290 2.91 11.05 7.88
N ASN A 291 3.96 11.79 8.20
CA ASN A 291 5.34 11.46 7.81
C ASN A 291 5.57 11.33 6.30
N ASN A 292 4.71 11.86 5.42
CA ASN A 292 4.92 11.76 3.98
C ASN A 292 5.88 12.85 3.50
N HIS A 293 6.72 12.52 2.52
CA HIS A 293 7.65 13.44 1.87
C HIS A 293 7.22 13.65 0.41
N LEU A 294 6.72 14.84 0.11
CA LEU A 294 6.16 15.22 -1.18
C LEU A 294 7.05 16.30 -1.80
N ALA A 295 7.80 15.96 -2.85
CA ALA A 295 8.85 16.83 -3.36
C ALA A 295 8.87 16.95 -4.88
N GLY A 296 9.05 18.18 -5.37
CA GLY A 296 9.22 18.44 -6.80
C GLY A 296 7.97 18.16 -7.64
N LEU A 297 6.78 18.19 -7.03
CA LEU A 297 5.53 17.88 -7.73
C LEU A 297 5.05 19.08 -8.56
N LYS A 298 4.67 18.79 -9.80
CA LYS A 298 4.20 19.81 -10.78
C LYS A 298 2.73 20.16 -10.60
N GLY A 299 1.94 19.30 -9.97
CA GLY A 299 0.54 19.56 -9.64
C GLY A 299 0.40 20.01 -8.19
N ARG A 300 -0.60 19.45 -7.50
CA ARG A 300 -0.88 19.73 -6.09
C ARG A 300 -0.33 18.61 -5.21
N ALA A 301 0.49 18.97 -4.23
CA ALA A 301 1.19 18.01 -3.37
C ALA A 301 0.27 17.40 -2.31
N LEU A 302 -0.53 18.20 -1.61
CA LEU A 302 -1.55 17.66 -0.70
C LEU A 302 -2.87 18.39 -0.90
N VAL A 303 -3.91 17.63 -1.25
CA VAL A 303 -5.24 18.13 -1.57
C VAL A 303 -6.27 17.62 -0.58
N ILE A 304 -6.94 18.53 0.11
CA ILE A 304 -8.14 18.25 0.89
C ILE A 304 -9.34 18.49 -0.02
N GLY A 305 -10.07 17.42 -0.35
CA GLY A 305 -11.22 17.49 -1.26
C GLY A 305 -12.42 18.25 -0.68
N SER A 306 -13.39 18.53 -1.55
CA SER A 306 -14.77 18.91 -1.20
C SER A 306 -15.71 17.77 -1.62
N GLY A 307 -16.74 17.49 -0.84
CA GLY A 307 -17.68 16.39 -1.05
C GLY A 307 -18.87 16.76 -1.93
N SER A 308 -19.29 15.82 -2.78
CA SER A 308 -20.64 15.85 -3.37
C SER A 308 -21.69 15.41 -2.38
N GLU A 309 -21.29 14.55 -1.44
CA GLU A 309 -22.06 14.12 -0.28
C GLU A 309 -21.39 14.63 0.99
N ARG A 310 -22.15 14.68 2.08
CA ARG A 310 -21.58 14.91 3.41
C ARG A 310 -20.80 13.68 3.82
N ASP A 311 -21.53 12.61 4.11
CA ASP A 311 -21.03 11.29 4.47
C ASP A 311 -21.93 10.22 3.82
N HIS A 312 -21.35 9.14 3.29
CA HIS A 312 -22.11 7.93 2.98
C HIS A 312 -22.37 7.12 4.25
N LEU A 313 -23.58 6.56 4.35
CA LEU A 313 -24.02 5.81 5.52
C LEU A 313 -24.22 4.30 5.24
N PRO A 314 -24.02 3.43 6.25
CA PRO A 314 -24.38 2.02 6.14
C PRO A 314 -25.85 1.84 5.74
N GLY A 315 -26.11 0.91 4.82
CA GLY A 315 -27.46 0.62 4.31
C GLY A 315 -27.85 1.34 3.02
N GLU A 316 -27.06 2.32 2.56
CA GLU A 316 -27.26 2.96 1.25
C GLU A 316 -27.07 1.98 0.08
N THR A 317 -27.74 2.25 -1.03
CA THR A 317 -27.57 1.46 -2.26
C THR A 317 -26.19 1.69 -2.90
N PRO A 318 -25.66 0.75 -3.69
CA PRO A 318 -24.44 0.93 -4.48
C PRO A 318 -24.42 2.23 -5.31
N GLU A 319 -25.56 2.63 -5.89
CA GLU A 319 -25.69 3.83 -6.72
C GLU A 319 -25.53 5.13 -5.93
N ALA A 320 -26.06 5.15 -4.70
CA ALA A 320 -25.93 6.30 -3.82
C ALA A 320 -24.46 6.55 -3.43
N ARG A 321 -23.64 5.49 -3.40
CA ARG A 321 -22.21 5.55 -3.02
C ARG A 321 -21.24 6.02 -4.09
N ARG A 322 -21.73 6.64 -5.17
CA ARG A 322 -20.87 7.14 -6.26
C ARG A 322 -20.25 8.50 -5.96
N GLY A 323 -20.80 9.22 -4.99
CA GLY A 323 -20.33 10.53 -4.57
C GLY A 323 -18.98 10.51 -3.86
N ASN A 324 -18.42 11.70 -3.68
CA ASN A 324 -17.29 11.96 -2.79
C ASN A 324 -17.80 12.45 -1.44
N ASP A 325 -17.35 11.82 -0.36
CA ASP A 325 -17.55 12.37 0.99
C ASP A 325 -16.62 13.55 1.22
N ALA A 326 -17.16 14.59 1.86
CA ALA A 326 -16.36 15.73 2.28
C ALA A 326 -15.46 15.28 3.43
N PRO A 327 -14.15 15.58 3.41
CA PRO A 327 -13.26 15.15 4.49
C PRO A 327 -13.70 15.67 5.86
N ASP A 328 -13.92 14.76 6.82
CA ASP A 328 -14.19 15.10 8.22
C ASP A 328 -13.24 14.38 9.20
N ARG A 329 -12.85 15.06 10.29
CA ARG A 329 -12.00 14.53 11.37
C ARG A 329 -10.65 13.93 10.91
N VAL A 330 -10.04 14.54 9.90
CA VAL A 330 -8.77 14.07 9.34
C VAL A 330 -7.57 14.64 10.11
N LEU A 331 -6.55 13.82 10.35
CA LEU A 331 -5.24 14.27 10.85
C LEU A 331 -4.21 14.34 9.73
N ILE A 332 -3.62 15.53 9.52
CA ILE A 332 -2.49 15.77 8.61
C ILE A 332 -1.33 16.31 9.44
N ALA A 333 -0.33 15.47 9.72
CA ALA A 333 0.76 15.89 10.60
C ALA A 333 2.14 15.34 10.25
N TYR A 334 3.18 16.10 10.58
CA TYR A 334 4.56 15.69 10.33
C TYR A 334 4.85 15.37 8.86
N ASN A 335 4.19 16.00 7.89
CA ASN A 335 4.54 15.83 6.49
C ASN A 335 5.57 16.88 6.06
N THR A 336 6.47 16.53 5.14
CA THR A 336 7.38 17.48 4.49
C THR A 336 6.93 17.68 3.05
N LEU A 337 6.51 18.89 2.71
CA LEU A 337 6.15 19.28 1.35
C LEU A 337 7.15 20.33 0.89
N VAL A 338 7.98 19.98 -0.10
CA VAL A 338 9.12 20.81 -0.51
C VAL A 338 9.21 20.97 -2.03
N ASN A 339 9.44 22.19 -2.49
CA ASN A 339 9.65 22.52 -3.91
C ASN A 339 8.52 22.04 -4.83
N ASN A 340 7.27 22.13 -4.36
CA ASN A 340 6.09 21.79 -5.14
C ASN A 340 5.48 23.03 -5.79
N GLN A 341 4.84 22.89 -6.95
CA GLN A 341 4.10 24.00 -7.57
C GLN A 341 2.85 24.39 -6.78
N GLY A 342 2.09 23.38 -6.30
CA GLY A 342 1.05 23.54 -5.30
C GLY A 342 1.40 22.75 -4.04
N THR A 343 1.46 23.41 -2.89
CA THR A 343 1.83 22.77 -1.61
C THR A 343 0.60 22.13 -0.95
N LEU A 344 -0.03 22.78 0.02
CA LEU A 344 -1.27 22.33 0.64
C LEU A 344 -2.44 23.11 0.02
N SER A 345 -3.50 22.42 -0.42
CA SER A 345 -4.65 23.07 -1.04
C SER A 345 -5.98 22.40 -0.71
N GLY A 346 -7.06 23.16 -0.82
CA GLY A 346 -8.44 22.70 -0.61
C GLY A 346 -9.29 22.86 -1.87
N GLU A 347 -10.14 21.88 -2.17
CA GLU A 347 -11.14 21.99 -3.23
C GLU A 347 -12.42 22.70 -2.73
N SER A 348 -13.17 23.33 -3.65
CA SER A 348 -14.45 24.01 -3.36
C SER A 348 -15.50 23.84 -4.46
N HIS A 349 -15.25 22.97 -5.43
CA HIS A 349 -16.13 22.80 -6.58
C HIS A 349 -17.35 21.90 -6.29
N ARG A 350 -17.47 21.38 -5.07
CA ARG A 350 -18.61 20.56 -4.61
C ARG A 350 -19.29 21.21 -3.38
N PRO A 351 -20.59 20.93 -3.13
CA PRO A 351 -21.38 21.67 -2.14
C PRO A 351 -20.96 21.47 -0.68
N HIS A 352 -20.18 20.44 -0.38
CA HIS A 352 -19.80 20.10 0.99
C HIS A 352 -18.31 20.36 1.24
N GLU A 353 -18.05 21.30 2.14
CA GLU A 353 -16.74 21.69 2.62
C GLU A 353 -16.14 20.67 3.60
N PRO A 354 -14.80 20.55 3.69
CA PRO A 354 -14.16 19.73 4.72
C PRO A 354 -14.34 20.33 6.13
N ARG A 355 -14.34 19.47 7.15
CA ARG A 355 -14.58 19.84 8.55
C ARG A 355 -13.62 19.15 9.51
N ASP A 356 -13.37 19.79 10.65
CA ASP A 356 -12.64 19.23 11.79
C ASP A 356 -11.27 18.61 11.46
N VAL A 357 -10.58 19.17 10.47
CA VAL A 357 -9.24 18.72 10.06
C VAL A 357 -8.17 19.31 10.96
N THR A 358 -7.27 18.47 11.47
CA THR A 358 -6.08 18.90 12.21
C THR A 358 -4.87 18.92 11.28
N ILE A 359 -4.22 20.08 11.16
CA ILE A 359 -3.01 20.30 10.35
C ILE A 359 -1.90 20.75 11.28
N ALA A 360 -1.04 19.82 11.67
CA ALA A 360 -0.07 20.04 12.73
C ALA A 360 1.35 19.60 12.39
N ASP A 361 2.34 20.39 12.79
CA ASP A 361 3.77 20.03 12.71
C ASP A 361 4.21 19.59 11.30
N ASN A 362 3.63 20.16 10.24
CA ASN A 362 4.07 19.95 8.87
C ASN A 362 5.14 20.98 8.48
N LEU A 363 6.02 20.61 7.56
CA LEU A 363 7.03 21.49 6.98
C LEU A 363 6.65 21.82 5.53
N PHE A 364 6.36 23.10 5.27
CA PHE A 364 5.97 23.63 3.96
C PHE A 364 7.07 24.54 3.42
N VAL A 365 7.70 24.15 2.31
CA VAL A 365 8.83 24.89 1.73
C VAL A 365 8.65 25.02 0.22
N ALA A 366 8.49 26.23 -0.30
CA ALA A 366 8.38 26.46 -1.74
C ALA A 366 8.77 27.89 -2.12
N ASP A 367 9.27 28.07 -3.33
CA ASP A 367 9.61 29.38 -3.90
C ASP A 367 8.56 29.89 -4.91
N THR A 368 7.58 29.06 -5.27
CA THR A 368 6.52 29.38 -6.23
C THR A 368 5.16 28.95 -5.71
N GLY A 369 4.08 29.55 -6.22
CA GLY A 369 2.71 29.25 -5.79
C GLY A 369 2.41 29.83 -4.41
N GLU A 370 1.57 29.15 -3.64
CA GLU A 370 1.27 29.45 -2.23
C GLU A 370 1.57 28.22 -1.36
N LEU A 371 1.99 28.42 -0.11
CA LEU A 371 2.22 27.32 0.81
C LEU A 371 0.90 26.68 1.28
N VAL A 372 -0.14 27.49 1.52
CA VAL A 372 -1.47 27.03 1.92
C VAL A 372 -2.56 27.77 1.14
N ALA A 373 -3.28 27.04 0.30
CA ALA A 373 -4.38 27.56 -0.53
C ALA A 373 -5.68 26.80 -0.23
N MET A 374 -6.29 27.05 0.93
CA MET A 374 -7.50 26.35 1.38
C MET A 374 -8.78 27.10 1.01
N ALA A 375 -9.67 26.50 0.23
CA ALA A 375 -10.92 27.19 -0.10
C ALA A 375 -11.90 27.30 1.09
N ASN A 376 -11.84 26.36 2.04
CA ASN A 376 -12.66 26.36 3.26
C ASN A 376 -11.94 25.59 4.39
N THR A 377 -12.12 26.03 5.64
CA THR A 377 -11.45 25.48 6.83
C THR A 377 -12.39 25.43 8.06
N VAL A 378 -13.63 24.93 7.90
CA VAL A 378 -14.60 24.85 9.02
C VAL A 378 -14.05 23.99 10.16
N ARG A 379 -13.83 24.61 11.32
CA ARG A 379 -13.30 24.00 12.55
C ARG A 379 -11.94 23.30 12.38
N PHE A 380 -11.11 23.80 11.46
CA PHE A 380 -9.75 23.30 11.35
C PHE A 380 -8.92 23.69 12.57
N THR A 381 -8.04 22.78 13.01
CA THR A 381 -7.02 23.04 14.01
C THR A 381 -5.66 23.15 13.35
N TRP A 382 -4.96 24.26 13.54
CA TRP A 382 -3.63 24.50 12.99
C TRP A 382 -2.63 24.70 14.13
N SER A 383 -1.48 24.00 14.09
CA SER A 383 -0.45 24.16 15.13
C SER A 383 0.93 23.72 14.69
N GLY A 384 1.98 24.46 15.06
CA GLY A 384 3.38 23.99 14.96
C GLY A 384 3.91 23.75 13.54
N ASN A 385 3.18 24.15 12.50
CA ASN A 385 3.68 24.05 11.13
C ASN A 385 4.82 25.04 10.90
N LEU A 386 5.80 24.68 10.08
CA LEU A 386 6.88 25.57 9.65
C LEU A 386 6.72 25.91 8.18
N LEU A 387 6.92 27.18 7.85
CA LEU A 387 6.76 27.75 6.51
C LEU A 387 8.08 28.37 6.04
N TRP A 388 8.47 28.16 4.79
CA TRP A 388 9.67 28.78 4.23
C TRP A 388 9.66 28.89 2.70
N GLY A 389 10.58 29.71 2.18
CA GLY A 389 10.77 29.97 0.75
C GLY A 389 10.10 31.25 0.27
N ALA A 390 10.28 31.57 -1.00
CA ALA A 390 9.75 32.79 -1.62
C ALA A 390 8.22 32.78 -1.82
N ALA A 391 7.58 31.60 -1.80
CA ALA A 391 6.12 31.52 -1.88
C ALA A 391 5.47 32.17 -0.64
N PRO A 392 4.39 32.95 -0.78
CA PRO A 392 3.62 33.45 0.35
C PRO A 392 3.01 32.32 1.18
N ASP A 393 2.72 32.62 2.45
CA ASP A 393 2.05 31.68 3.38
C ASP A 393 0.66 31.25 2.88
N GLY A 394 0.03 32.08 2.04
CA GLY A 394 -1.34 31.90 1.58
C GLY A 394 -2.33 32.22 2.69
N ASN A 395 -3.34 31.38 2.89
CA ASN A 395 -4.43 31.65 3.83
C ASN A 395 -4.42 30.81 5.11
N ILE A 396 -3.26 30.27 5.47
CA ILE A 396 -3.04 29.71 6.81
C ILE A 396 -3.29 30.79 7.88
N PRO A 397 -3.99 30.47 8.99
CA PRO A 397 -4.12 31.40 10.10
C PRO A 397 -2.75 31.78 10.70
N ALA A 398 -2.59 33.00 11.20
CA ALA A 398 -1.31 33.48 11.75
C ALA A 398 -0.75 32.60 12.90
N ALA A 399 -1.62 32.02 13.73
CA ALA A 399 -1.22 31.08 14.79
C ALA A 399 -0.96 29.65 14.28
N GLY A 400 -1.25 29.38 13.01
CA GLY A 400 -1.19 28.05 12.41
C GLY A 400 0.21 27.60 12.01
N GLY A 401 1.16 28.53 11.86
CA GLY A 401 2.55 28.18 11.60
C GLY A 401 3.52 29.33 11.82
N THR A 402 4.81 29.00 11.81
CA THR A 402 5.91 29.96 11.97
C THR A 402 6.76 29.97 10.70
N ARG A 403 6.96 31.15 10.13
CA ARG A 403 7.85 31.33 8.98
C ARG A 403 9.30 31.46 9.44
N ILE A 404 10.13 30.47 9.13
CA ILE A 404 11.54 30.41 9.53
C ILE A 404 12.30 29.43 8.63
N ASP A 405 13.57 29.73 8.33
CA ASP A 405 14.43 28.84 7.54
C ASP A 405 14.61 27.48 8.24
N PRO A 406 14.07 26.38 7.69
CA PRO A 406 14.20 25.05 8.27
C PRO A 406 15.62 24.49 8.12
N LYS A 407 16.52 25.16 7.39
CA LYS A 407 17.91 24.74 7.15
C LYS A 407 17.99 23.31 6.64
N LEU A 408 17.27 23.04 5.55
CA LEU A 408 17.31 21.73 4.92
C LEU A 408 18.58 21.56 4.10
N VAL A 409 19.13 20.35 4.13
CA VAL A 409 20.29 19.93 3.31
C VAL A 409 19.98 18.60 2.62
N PRO A 410 20.42 18.40 1.37
CA PRO A 410 20.18 17.14 0.68
C PRO A 410 21.02 16.01 1.30
N ASP A 411 20.40 14.84 1.46
CA ASP A 411 21.12 13.59 1.75
C ASP A 411 21.73 13.00 0.46
N ARG A 412 22.32 11.80 0.57
CA ARG A 412 22.96 11.12 -0.57
C ARG A 412 21.97 10.75 -1.69
N ALA A 413 20.70 10.61 -1.38
CA ALA A 413 19.63 10.33 -2.34
C ALA A 413 18.98 11.61 -2.88
N GLY A 414 19.48 12.80 -2.47
CA GLY A 414 18.93 14.09 -2.85
C GLY A 414 17.67 14.49 -2.07
N ILE A 415 17.31 13.75 -1.02
CA ILE A 415 16.17 14.08 -0.17
C ILE A 415 16.57 15.18 0.79
N LEU A 416 15.78 16.25 0.87
CA LEU A 416 16.04 17.38 1.76
C LEU A 416 15.71 17.01 3.20
N ARG A 417 16.70 17.08 4.10
CA ARG A 417 16.61 16.71 5.52
C ARG A 417 16.98 17.89 6.43
N PRO A 418 16.47 17.98 7.66
CA PRO A 418 16.90 18.98 8.64
C PRO A 418 18.41 18.90 8.91
N ALA A 419 19.11 20.04 8.85
CA ALA A 419 20.47 20.14 9.35
C ALA A 419 20.51 20.17 10.89
N ALA A 420 21.70 19.95 11.48
CA ALA A 420 21.89 19.88 12.94
C ALA A 420 21.45 21.12 13.73
N ASN A 421 21.35 22.28 13.08
CA ASN A 421 20.93 23.55 13.67
C ASN A 421 19.56 24.01 13.14
N SER A 422 18.78 23.09 12.57
CA SER A 422 17.44 23.34 12.05
C SER A 422 16.48 23.74 13.18
N PRO A 423 15.65 24.77 12.98
CA PRO A 423 14.59 25.11 13.92
C PRO A 423 13.43 24.10 13.93
N ALA A 424 13.40 23.15 12.98
CA ALA A 424 12.42 22.07 13.00
C ALA A 424 12.66 21.09 14.14
N ILE A 425 13.91 21.03 14.65
CA ILE A 425 14.32 20.08 15.67
C ILE A 425 13.58 20.36 16.98
N ASN A 426 12.92 19.33 17.53
CA ASN A 426 12.16 19.37 18.79
C ASN A 426 11.01 20.39 18.84
N ALA A 427 10.63 20.98 17.71
CA ALA A 427 9.62 22.03 17.61
C ALA A 427 8.18 21.52 17.49
N GLY A 428 7.99 20.21 17.32
CA GLY A 428 6.68 19.58 17.19
C GLY A 428 5.79 19.77 18.42
N THR A 429 4.53 20.13 18.15
CA THR A 429 3.51 20.53 19.13
C THR A 429 2.47 19.44 19.37
N LEU A 430 2.20 18.58 18.39
CA LEU A 430 1.19 17.53 18.44
C LEU A 430 1.56 16.46 19.49
N ARG A 431 0.66 16.27 20.47
CA ARG A 431 0.85 15.28 21.54
C ARG A 431 0.10 13.98 21.31
N ARG A 432 -1.07 14.05 20.66
CA ARG A 432 -1.94 12.90 20.39
C ARG A 432 -2.59 13.03 18.99
N PRO A 433 -2.76 11.90 18.26
CA PRO A 433 -2.19 10.59 18.55
C PRO A 433 -0.64 10.62 18.52
N ARG A 434 0.01 9.68 19.23
CA ARG A 434 1.47 9.62 19.23
C ARG A 434 1.96 8.98 17.93
N ILE A 435 2.60 9.79 17.09
CA ILE A 435 3.44 9.30 15.99
C ILE A 435 4.81 8.95 16.57
N THR A 436 5.15 7.66 16.57
CA THR A 436 6.29 7.10 17.33
C THR A 436 7.55 6.94 16.50
N HIS A 437 7.45 6.94 15.18
CA HIS A 437 8.59 6.85 14.27
C HIS A 437 8.43 7.88 13.15
N ASP A 438 9.54 8.26 12.55
CA ASP A 438 9.60 9.14 11.39
C ASP A 438 9.57 8.34 10.07
N ILE A 439 9.74 9.03 8.94
CA ILE A 439 9.76 8.43 7.61
C ILE A 439 10.89 7.40 7.41
N ASP A 440 12.03 7.59 8.08
CA ASP A 440 13.21 6.73 8.00
C ASP A 440 13.15 5.54 8.98
N GLY A 441 12.08 5.46 9.79
CA GLY A 441 11.88 4.42 10.79
C GLY A 441 12.66 4.65 12.08
N GLN A 442 13.10 5.88 12.33
CA GLN A 442 13.77 6.31 13.54
C GLN A 442 12.74 6.71 14.60
N PRO A 443 12.98 6.44 15.89
CA PRO A 443 12.01 6.74 16.93
C PRO A 443 11.88 8.25 17.14
N ARG A 444 10.65 8.74 17.15
CA ARG A 444 10.32 10.12 17.55
C ARG A 444 10.29 10.22 19.06
N GLY A 445 11.05 11.17 19.61
CA GLY A 445 11.19 11.35 21.05
C GLY A 445 9.93 11.93 21.74
N ARG A 446 10.12 12.37 22.99
CA ARG A 446 9.12 13.21 23.68
C ARG A 446 8.97 14.57 22.99
N HIS A 447 10.10 15.11 22.57
CA HIS A 447 10.22 16.27 21.71
C HIS A 447 10.44 15.72 20.31
N ARG A 448 9.64 16.19 19.35
CA ARG A 448 9.61 15.65 17.98
C ARG A 448 9.91 16.77 17.03
N ASP A 449 10.43 16.41 15.88
CA ASP A 449 10.73 17.38 14.86
C ASP A 449 9.49 17.71 14.02
N VAL A 450 9.43 18.93 13.49
CA VAL A 450 8.43 19.32 12.49
C VAL A 450 8.84 18.75 11.12
N GLY A 451 7.86 18.20 10.39
CA GLY A 451 8.09 17.51 9.13
C GLY A 451 8.29 16.00 9.28
N ALA A 452 8.52 15.32 8.16
CA ALA A 452 8.54 13.86 8.04
C ALA A 452 9.71 13.16 8.73
N ASP A 453 10.77 13.91 8.98
CA ASP A 453 12.04 13.45 9.49
C ASP A 453 12.18 13.77 10.99
N GLU A 454 12.84 12.89 11.72
CA GLU A 454 13.43 13.20 13.02
C GLU A 454 14.94 13.35 12.84
N TYR A 455 15.51 14.51 13.18
CA TYR A 455 16.95 14.70 13.12
C TYR A 455 17.63 13.73 14.09
N SER A 456 18.37 12.78 13.50
CA SER A 456 19.04 11.74 14.24
C SER A 456 20.40 11.42 13.63
N ARG A 457 21.27 10.85 14.47
CA ARG A 457 22.53 10.21 14.04
C ARG A 457 22.37 8.73 13.77
N TRP A 458 21.18 8.18 13.97
CA TRP A 458 20.88 6.77 13.73
C TRP A 458 20.86 6.49 12.24
N THR A 459 21.26 5.29 11.83
CA THR A 459 21.17 4.91 10.42
C THR A 459 19.69 4.80 10.02
N PRO A 460 19.24 5.50 8.96
CA PRO A 460 17.92 5.30 8.38
C PRO A 460 17.67 3.82 8.08
N ARG A 461 16.51 3.30 8.49
CA ARG A 461 16.08 1.92 8.19
C ARG A 461 15.23 1.86 6.92
N ARG A 462 14.80 3.02 6.44
CA ARG A 462 13.93 3.23 5.29
C ARG A 462 14.44 4.44 4.51
N GLY A 463 14.02 4.51 3.25
CA GLY A 463 14.30 5.61 2.36
C GLY A 463 13.50 5.43 1.07
N PRO A 464 13.63 6.35 0.11
CA PRO A 464 13.03 6.17 -1.21
C PRO A 464 13.51 4.87 -1.85
N LEU A 465 12.57 4.09 -2.37
CA LEU A 465 12.87 2.81 -2.99
C LEU A 465 13.55 3.00 -4.33
N THR A 466 14.35 2.00 -4.68
CA THR A 466 14.99 1.81 -5.97
C THR A 466 14.57 0.47 -6.56
N ARG A 467 14.92 0.23 -7.83
CA ARG A 467 14.70 -1.06 -8.48
C ARG A 467 15.41 -2.23 -7.81
N ALA A 468 16.41 -1.98 -6.96
CA ALA A 468 17.07 -3.03 -6.18
C ALA A 468 16.23 -3.52 -4.99
N ASP A 469 15.28 -2.71 -4.52
CA ASP A 469 14.48 -2.97 -3.32
C ASP A 469 13.15 -3.70 -3.63
N VAL A 470 12.76 -3.74 -4.91
CA VAL A 470 11.47 -4.22 -5.40
C VAL A 470 11.59 -5.15 -6.61
N GLY A 471 10.49 -5.82 -6.94
CA GLY A 471 10.37 -6.64 -8.14
C GLY A 471 11.06 -8.01 -8.03
N PRO A 472 11.05 -8.81 -9.11
CA PRO A 472 11.34 -10.24 -9.03
C PRO A 472 12.74 -10.61 -8.54
N ARG A 473 13.68 -9.68 -8.71
CA ARG A 473 15.11 -9.86 -8.39
C ARG A 473 15.53 -9.20 -7.09
N ALA A 474 14.64 -8.48 -6.41
CA ALA A 474 14.96 -7.91 -5.10
C ALA A 474 15.20 -9.03 -4.06
N ARG A 475 16.07 -8.72 -3.10
CA ARG A 475 16.61 -9.68 -2.13
C ARG A 475 15.57 -10.09 -1.09
#